data_AF-A0A943TB08-F1
#
_entry.id   AF-A0A943TB08-F1
#
_cell.length_a   1.000
_cell.length_b   1.000
_cell.length_c   1.000
_cell.angle_alpha   90.00
_cell.angle_beta   90.00
_cell.angle_gamma   90.00
#
_symmetry.space_group_name_H-M   'P 1'
#
loop_
_entity.id
_entity.type
_entity.pdbx_description
1 polymer ?
#
loop_
_entity_poly.entity_id
_entity_poly.type
_entity_poly.pdbx_seq_one_letter_code
_entity_poly.pdbx_strand_id
1 'polypeptide(L)'
;MKIYEIIDEENAMSAGVLLYYEKEKTCIAELPEYLDEWTAPFLFSVYVKKHIFTIPRDISFLWVKERVIPSGRQNIDAILKNHHMKSYDEMKFLEISEGRCSQDSLYIRKIDRLPDYVVERQKHNLVECVPMDEHALLCFFADQTVRKMELAKLTGVEDVKKILKHEAVYQSAKIGAGGYYVTFNDSIDIPAGILYEAGVVIPLKPKDFKVFVRKNVLDTTESSNLLECTRQNISYLVNQEQLEPIKEEVRGNLYLKGEVLSTKW
;
A
#
# COMPACT_ATOMS: atom_id res chain seq x y z
N MET A 1 -4.17 13.81 -2.13
CA MET A 1 -5.14 12.86 -2.69
C MET A 1 -6.34 13.66 -3.15
N LYS A 2 -6.77 13.47 -4.38
CA LYS A 2 -8.02 14.03 -4.91
C LYS A 2 -9.08 12.93 -4.97
N ILE A 3 -10.34 13.29 -4.77
CA ILE A 3 -11.46 12.35 -4.75
C ILE A 3 -12.44 12.78 -5.84
N TYR A 4 -12.82 11.82 -6.68
CA TYR A 4 -13.76 12.02 -7.76
C TYR A 4 -14.88 11.00 -7.65
N GLU A 5 -16.12 11.46 -7.55
CA GLU A 5 -17.27 10.59 -7.76
C GLU A 5 -17.37 10.24 -9.25
N ILE A 6 -17.57 8.95 -9.55
CA ILE A 6 -17.90 8.46 -10.88
C ILE A 6 -19.42 8.37 -10.93
N ILE A 7 -20.04 9.06 -11.89
CA ILE A 7 -21.50 9.18 -12.00
C ILE A 7 -21.92 8.63 -13.37
N ASP A 8 -22.96 7.82 -13.38
CA ASP A 8 -23.67 7.44 -14.59
C ASP A 8 -24.80 8.44 -14.84
N GLU A 9 -24.67 9.21 -15.92
CA GLU A 9 -25.64 10.22 -16.32
C GLU A 9 -26.98 9.61 -16.77
N GLU A 10 -26.96 8.44 -17.41
CA GLU A 10 -28.16 7.79 -17.95
C GLU A 10 -29.02 7.21 -16.81
N ASN A 11 -28.36 6.55 -15.84
CA ASN A 11 -29.03 5.94 -14.69
C ASN A 11 -29.17 6.90 -13.49
N ALA A 12 -28.64 8.12 -13.59
CA ALA A 12 -28.60 9.13 -12.53
C ALA A 12 -28.08 8.56 -11.19
N MET A 13 -27.05 7.71 -11.24
CA MET A 13 -26.54 6.97 -10.09
C MET A 13 -25.03 7.14 -9.90
N SER A 14 -24.59 6.99 -8.66
CA SER A 14 -23.16 6.94 -8.34
C SER A 14 -22.62 5.56 -8.72
N ALA A 15 -21.65 5.50 -9.62
CA ALA A 15 -20.98 4.28 -10.04
C ALA A 15 -19.73 3.98 -9.18
N GLY A 16 -19.34 4.88 -8.27
CA GLY A 16 -18.22 4.70 -7.37
C GLY A 16 -17.42 5.97 -7.15
N VAL A 17 -16.22 5.84 -6.60
CA VAL A 17 -15.26 6.94 -6.49
C VAL A 17 -13.88 6.54 -6.99
N LEU A 18 -13.19 7.48 -7.62
CA LEU A 18 -11.80 7.38 -8.02
C LEU A 18 -10.94 8.20 -7.04
N LEU A 19 -10.05 7.53 -6.33
CA LEU A 19 -9.09 8.13 -5.42
C LEU A 19 -7.78 8.33 -6.17
N TYR A 20 -7.38 9.58 -6.41
CA TYR A 20 -6.12 9.89 -7.09
C TYR A 20 -5.03 10.31 -6.11
N TYR A 21 -3.93 9.56 -6.12
CA TYR A 21 -2.73 9.79 -5.32
C TYR A 21 -1.68 10.51 -6.17
N GLU A 22 -1.63 11.84 -6.03
CA GLU A 22 -0.87 12.73 -6.91
C GLU A 22 0.65 12.51 -6.90
N LYS A 23 1.22 12.13 -5.75
CA LYS A 23 2.68 11.90 -5.64
C LYS A 23 3.09 10.63 -6.36
N GLU A 24 2.29 9.58 -6.19
CA GLU A 24 2.48 8.25 -6.76
C GLU A 24 1.95 8.15 -8.21
N LYS A 25 1.22 9.17 -8.66
CA LYS A 25 0.54 9.23 -9.98
C LYS A 25 -0.28 7.98 -10.27
N THR A 26 -1.01 7.52 -9.27
CA THR A 26 -1.83 6.32 -9.38
C THR A 26 -3.22 6.55 -8.79
N CYS A 27 -4.16 5.68 -9.12
CA CYS A 27 -5.51 5.77 -8.61
C CYS A 27 -6.04 4.41 -8.14
N ILE A 28 -7.05 4.48 -7.27
CA ILE A 28 -7.81 3.34 -6.79
C ILE A 28 -9.29 3.68 -6.99
N ALA A 29 -10.03 2.82 -7.68
CA ALA A 29 -11.47 2.92 -7.79
C ALA A 29 -12.14 2.12 -6.68
N GLU A 30 -13.13 2.74 -6.03
CA GLU A 30 -13.89 2.18 -4.92
C GLU A 30 -15.38 2.20 -5.25
N LEU A 31 -15.94 1.01 -5.38
CA LEU A 31 -17.30 0.79 -5.84
C LEU A 31 -18.26 0.53 -4.67
N PRO A 32 -19.50 1.01 -4.70
CA PRO A 32 -20.49 0.64 -3.71
C PRO A 32 -20.96 -0.81 -3.92
N GLU A 33 -21.30 -1.49 -2.83
CA GLU A 33 -21.66 -2.93 -2.82
C GLU A 33 -23.00 -3.23 -3.50
N TYR A 34 -23.85 -2.22 -3.72
CA TYR A 34 -25.11 -2.38 -4.43
C TYR A 34 -24.94 -2.57 -5.94
N LEU A 35 -23.75 -2.30 -6.49
CA LEU A 35 -23.51 -2.49 -7.92
C LEU A 35 -23.46 -3.98 -8.24
N ASP A 36 -23.96 -4.31 -9.42
CA ASP A 36 -23.87 -5.62 -10.04
C ASP A 36 -23.11 -5.54 -11.38
N GLU A 37 -22.99 -6.67 -12.08
CA GLU A 37 -22.29 -6.74 -13.36
C GLU A 37 -22.93 -5.92 -14.49
N TRP A 38 -24.18 -5.46 -14.31
CA TRP A 38 -24.93 -4.69 -15.30
C TRP A 38 -24.91 -3.19 -15.04
N THR A 39 -24.78 -2.80 -13.76
CA THR A 39 -24.80 -1.40 -13.31
C THR A 39 -23.40 -0.83 -13.05
N ALA A 40 -22.39 -1.69 -12.92
CA ALA A 40 -21.01 -1.25 -12.79
C ALA A 40 -20.43 -0.76 -14.14
N PRO A 41 -19.45 0.16 -14.13
CA PRO A 41 -18.67 0.47 -15.31
C PRO A 41 -18.13 -0.81 -15.95
N PHE A 42 -18.24 -0.94 -17.28
CA PHE A 42 -17.98 -2.19 -18.00
C PHE A 42 -16.63 -2.83 -17.62
N LEU A 43 -15.56 -2.04 -17.54
CA LEU A 43 -14.22 -2.51 -17.15
C LEU A 43 -14.18 -3.16 -15.75
N PHE A 44 -15.08 -2.76 -14.84
CA PHE A 44 -15.15 -3.26 -13.47
C PHE A 44 -16.16 -4.38 -13.27
N SER A 45 -17.03 -4.67 -14.25
CA SER A 45 -18.11 -5.67 -14.16
C SER A 45 -17.63 -7.05 -13.68
N VAL A 46 -16.47 -7.52 -14.18
CA VAL A 46 -15.88 -8.82 -13.79
C VAL A 46 -15.43 -8.83 -12.33
N TYR A 47 -14.98 -7.69 -11.79
CA TYR A 47 -14.58 -7.55 -10.39
C TYR A 47 -15.81 -7.53 -9.49
N VAL A 48 -16.84 -6.78 -9.85
CA VAL A 48 -18.11 -6.73 -9.13
C VAL A 48 -18.78 -8.11 -9.09
N LYS A 49 -18.78 -8.86 -10.21
CA LYS A 49 -19.26 -10.25 -10.26
C LYS A 49 -18.54 -11.17 -9.26
N LYS A 50 -17.27 -10.89 -8.96
CA LYS A 50 -16.45 -11.60 -7.97
C LYS A 50 -16.54 -11.00 -6.56
N HIS A 51 -17.45 -10.06 -6.33
CA HIS A 51 -17.58 -9.29 -5.09
C HIS A 51 -16.31 -8.49 -4.71
N ILE A 52 -15.55 -8.04 -5.71
CA ILE A 52 -14.37 -7.18 -5.54
C ILE A 52 -14.78 -5.74 -5.82
N PHE A 53 -14.93 -4.94 -4.75
CA PHE A 53 -15.39 -3.55 -4.83
C PHE A 53 -14.27 -2.52 -4.66
N THR A 54 -13.09 -2.95 -4.21
CA THR A 54 -11.86 -2.15 -4.28
C THR A 54 -11.07 -2.64 -5.49
N ILE A 55 -11.07 -1.84 -6.55
CA ILE A 55 -10.53 -2.25 -7.84
C ILE A 55 -8.99 -2.22 -7.80
N PRO A 56 -8.30 -3.24 -8.36
CA PRO A 56 -6.84 -3.24 -8.47
C PRO A 56 -6.28 -1.96 -9.09
N ARG A 57 -5.06 -1.59 -8.68
CA ARG A 57 -4.40 -0.35 -9.09
C ARG A 57 -4.29 -0.19 -10.61
N ASP A 58 -3.81 -1.22 -11.28
CA ASP A 58 -3.60 -1.25 -12.72
C ASP A 58 -4.91 -1.09 -13.49
N ILE A 59 -5.97 -1.76 -13.04
CA ILE A 59 -7.31 -1.69 -13.62
C ILE A 59 -7.97 -0.34 -13.36
N SER A 60 -7.82 0.21 -12.14
CA SER A 60 -8.28 1.55 -11.80
C SER A 60 -7.64 2.60 -12.71
N PHE A 61 -6.34 2.46 -12.97
CA PHE A 61 -5.62 3.36 -13.86
C PHE A 61 -5.92 3.11 -15.34
N LEU A 62 -6.21 1.86 -15.73
CA LEU A 62 -6.68 1.53 -17.07
C LEU A 62 -8.02 2.22 -17.39
N TRP A 63 -8.94 2.27 -16.43
CA TRP A 63 -10.21 3.00 -16.56
C TRP A 63 -10.00 4.47 -16.91
N VAL A 64 -9.02 5.11 -16.28
CA VAL A 64 -8.61 6.49 -16.58
C VAL A 64 -8.06 6.58 -18.00
N LYS A 65 -7.16 5.66 -18.39
CA LYS A 65 -6.54 5.64 -19.73
C LYS A 65 -7.54 5.47 -20.87
N GLU A 66 -8.58 4.68 -20.69
CA GLU A 66 -9.62 4.46 -21.70
C GLU A 66 -10.46 5.73 -21.99
N ARG A 67 -10.48 6.69 -21.06
CA ARG A 67 -11.25 7.94 -21.17
C ARG A 67 -10.47 9.12 -21.73
N VAL A 68 -9.14 9.01 -21.76
CA VAL A 68 -8.27 10.12 -22.17
C VAL A 68 -7.61 9.84 -23.51
N ILE A 69 -7.20 10.91 -24.18
CA ILE A 69 -6.53 10.84 -25.47
C ILE A 69 -5.22 10.05 -25.30
N PRO A 70 -4.97 8.93 -26.00
CA PRO A 70 -3.76 8.14 -25.80
C PRO A 70 -2.48 8.92 -26.07
N SER A 71 -1.44 8.65 -25.27
CA SER A 71 -0.13 9.32 -25.39
C SER A 71 0.56 9.12 -26.75
N GLY A 72 0.27 8.02 -27.45
CA GLY A 72 0.84 7.71 -28.77
C GLY A 72 0.17 8.38 -29.97
N ARG A 73 -0.79 9.30 -29.77
CA ARG A 73 -1.50 9.96 -30.88
C ARG A 73 -0.56 10.86 -31.69
N GLN A 74 -0.62 10.79 -33.02
CA GLN A 74 0.25 11.57 -33.93
C GLN A 74 0.32 13.08 -33.61
N ASN A 75 -0.79 13.67 -33.17
CA ASN A 75 -0.89 15.11 -32.87
C ASN A 75 -0.84 15.44 -31.37
N ILE A 76 -0.27 14.58 -30.52
CA ILE A 76 -0.30 14.76 -29.07
C ILE A 76 0.38 16.07 -28.63
N ASP A 77 1.49 16.46 -29.25
CA ASP A 77 2.21 17.69 -28.90
C ASP A 77 1.38 18.96 -29.15
N ALA A 78 0.59 18.98 -30.22
CA ALA A 78 -0.30 20.09 -30.52
C ALA A 78 -1.45 20.17 -29.50
N ILE A 79 -2.00 19.02 -29.10
CA ILE A 79 -3.06 18.92 -28.09
C ILE A 79 -2.52 19.40 -26.73
N LEU A 80 -1.33 18.98 -26.32
CA LEU A 80 -0.69 19.43 -25.08
C LEU A 80 -0.50 20.95 -25.06
N LYS A 81 -0.05 21.54 -26.18
CA LYS A 81 0.08 23.00 -26.32
C LYS A 81 -1.26 23.72 -26.17
N ASN A 82 -2.32 23.20 -26.80
CA ASN A 82 -3.66 23.77 -26.71
C ASN A 82 -4.21 23.77 -25.27
N HIS A 83 -3.86 22.77 -24.47
CA HIS A 83 -4.25 22.67 -23.06
C HIS A 83 -3.20 23.22 -22.08
N HIS A 84 -2.17 23.93 -22.57
CA HIS A 84 -1.07 24.49 -21.76
C HIS A 84 -0.34 23.45 -20.87
N MET A 85 -0.25 22.21 -21.35
CA MET A 85 0.41 21.11 -20.66
C MET A 85 1.86 20.96 -21.13
N LYS A 86 2.80 20.88 -20.19
CA LYS A 86 4.24 20.68 -20.48
C LYS A 86 4.59 19.24 -20.84
N SER A 87 3.81 18.29 -20.34
CA SER A 87 3.98 16.87 -20.55
C SER A 87 2.62 16.18 -20.50
N TYR A 88 2.52 15.03 -21.13
CA TYR A 88 1.36 14.16 -21.04
C TYR A 88 1.09 13.76 -19.58
N ASP A 89 -0.17 13.81 -19.18
CA ASP A 89 -0.65 13.52 -17.84
C ASP A 89 -2.11 13.06 -17.95
N GLU A 90 -2.34 11.77 -17.75
CA GLU A 90 -3.65 11.13 -17.87
C GLU A 90 -4.69 11.81 -16.99
N MET A 91 -4.35 12.09 -15.73
CA MET A 91 -5.31 12.65 -14.79
C MET A 91 -5.68 14.09 -15.13
N LYS A 92 -4.76 14.88 -15.68
CA LYS A 92 -5.11 16.22 -16.18
C LYS A 92 -6.06 16.16 -17.37
N PHE A 93 -5.84 15.24 -18.31
CA PHE A 93 -6.77 15.05 -19.41
C PHE A 93 -8.15 14.60 -18.92
N LEU A 94 -8.18 13.69 -17.95
CA LEU A 94 -9.42 13.23 -17.31
C LEU A 94 -10.17 14.40 -16.65
N GLU A 95 -9.45 15.27 -15.93
CA GLU A 95 -10.01 16.46 -15.30
C GLU A 95 -10.57 17.46 -16.34
N ILE A 96 -9.85 17.67 -17.46
CA ILE A 96 -10.29 18.57 -18.54
C ILE A 96 -11.56 18.07 -19.23
N SER A 97 -11.68 16.76 -19.44
CA SER A 97 -12.87 16.16 -20.07
C SER A 97 -13.99 15.83 -19.09
N GLU A 98 -13.81 16.12 -17.79
CA GLU A 98 -14.68 15.64 -16.71
C GLU A 98 -14.90 14.12 -16.78
N GLY A 99 -13.92 13.36 -17.26
CA GLY A 99 -13.98 11.92 -17.44
C GLY A 99 -14.94 11.43 -18.53
N ARG A 100 -15.57 12.33 -19.28
CA ARG A 100 -16.49 11.98 -20.36
C ARG A 100 -15.74 11.43 -21.56
N CYS A 101 -16.30 10.40 -22.18
CA CYS A 101 -15.83 9.84 -23.45
C CYS A 101 -17.02 9.41 -24.33
N SER A 102 -16.75 8.95 -25.55
CA SER A 102 -17.80 8.52 -26.49
C SER A 102 -18.27 7.08 -26.31
N GLN A 103 -17.78 6.38 -25.28
CA GLN A 103 -18.04 4.95 -25.08
C GLN A 103 -19.19 4.68 -24.10
N ASP A 104 -19.44 5.61 -23.16
CA ASP A 104 -20.46 5.48 -22.13
C ASP A 104 -20.97 6.85 -21.66
N SER A 105 -21.94 6.82 -20.75
CA SER A 105 -22.56 7.98 -20.08
C SER A 105 -21.84 8.38 -18.78
N LEU A 106 -20.64 7.84 -18.51
CA LEU A 106 -19.94 8.07 -17.26
C LEU A 106 -19.19 9.39 -17.29
N TYR A 107 -19.19 10.08 -16.16
CA TYR A 107 -18.37 11.26 -15.93
C TYR A 107 -17.88 11.31 -14.49
N ILE A 108 -16.89 12.18 -14.23
CA ILE A 108 -16.36 12.38 -12.89
C ILE A 108 -16.73 13.75 -12.33
N ARG A 109 -16.98 13.80 -11.02
CA ARG A 109 -17.20 15.04 -10.27
C ARG A 109 -16.30 15.06 -9.06
N LYS A 110 -15.53 16.13 -8.88
CA LYS A 110 -14.70 16.28 -7.67
C LYS A 110 -15.58 16.40 -6.42
N ILE A 111 -15.22 15.67 -5.37
CA ILE A 111 -15.88 15.74 -4.06
C ILE A 111 -14.85 15.97 -2.96
N ASP A 112 -15.29 16.54 -1.84
CA ASP A 112 -14.40 16.90 -0.70
C ASP A 112 -14.41 15.86 0.42
N ARG A 113 -15.38 14.94 0.42
CA ARG A 113 -15.54 13.91 1.45
C ARG A 113 -15.63 12.53 0.82
N LEU A 114 -15.02 11.55 1.46
CA LEU A 114 -15.16 10.16 1.09
C LEU A 114 -16.58 9.67 1.43
N PRO A 115 -17.21 8.87 0.55
CA PRO A 115 -18.42 8.15 0.91
C PRO A 115 -18.19 7.19 2.09
N ASP A 116 -19.23 6.94 2.88
CA ASP A 116 -19.14 6.10 4.09
C ASP A 116 -18.62 4.69 3.79
N TYR A 117 -19.06 4.07 2.69
CA TYR A 117 -18.61 2.74 2.28
C TYR A 117 -17.09 2.68 2.04
N VAL A 118 -16.47 3.78 1.60
CA VAL A 118 -15.01 3.88 1.41
C VAL A 118 -14.32 4.05 2.75
N VAL A 119 -14.86 4.90 3.63
CA VAL A 119 -14.31 5.12 4.97
C VAL A 119 -14.30 3.81 5.77
N GLU A 120 -15.37 3.02 5.67
CA GLU A 120 -15.45 1.71 6.31
C GLU A 120 -14.42 0.73 5.75
N ARG A 121 -14.25 0.63 4.43
CA ARG A 121 -13.22 -0.24 3.84
C ARG A 121 -11.80 0.21 4.17
N GLN A 122 -11.55 1.51 4.27
CA GLN A 122 -10.23 2.05 4.64
C GLN A 122 -9.79 1.67 6.06
N LYS A 123 -10.70 1.19 6.94
CA LYS A 123 -10.31 0.59 8.23
C LYS A 123 -9.45 -0.66 8.05
N HIS A 124 -9.61 -1.38 6.93
CA HIS A 124 -8.80 -2.54 6.56
C HIS A 124 -7.64 -2.19 5.63
N ASN A 125 -7.31 -0.90 5.46
CA ASN A 125 -6.10 -0.51 4.74
C ASN A 125 -4.86 -0.74 5.60
N LEU A 126 -3.76 -1.06 4.92
CA LEU A 126 -2.44 -1.23 5.51
C LEU A 126 -1.89 0.13 5.95
N VAL A 127 -1.32 0.14 7.15
CA VAL A 127 -0.58 1.26 7.72
C VAL A 127 0.91 0.95 7.76
N GLU A 128 1.27 -0.30 8.02
CA GLU A 128 2.65 -0.80 7.98
C GLU A 128 2.67 -2.24 7.45
N CYS A 129 3.73 -2.63 6.75
CA CYS A 129 3.92 -4.01 6.32
C CYS A 129 5.40 -4.37 6.34
N VAL A 130 5.75 -5.45 7.04
CA VAL A 130 7.13 -5.89 7.20
C VAL A 130 7.30 -7.29 6.62
N PRO A 131 8.21 -7.50 5.65
CA PRO A 131 8.61 -8.85 5.25
C PRO A 131 9.38 -9.51 6.39
N MET A 132 8.95 -10.71 6.75
CA MET A 132 9.53 -11.55 7.80
C MET A 132 10.27 -12.75 7.18
N ASP A 133 10.89 -13.57 8.01
CA ASP A 133 11.43 -14.87 7.60
C ASP A 133 10.32 -15.78 7.01
N GLU A 134 10.76 -16.79 6.27
CA GLU A 134 9.88 -17.80 5.65
C GLU A 134 8.82 -17.20 4.70
N HIS A 135 9.12 -16.06 4.08
CA HIS A 135 8.23 -15.36 3.15
C HIS A 135 6.85 -15.00 3.76
N ALA A 136 6.83 -14.62 5.04
CA ALA A 136 5.63 -14.14 5.70
C ALA A 136 5.61 -12.61 5.81
N LEU A 137 4.45 -11.99 5.61
CA LEU A 137 4.25 -10.57 5.88
C LEU A 137 3.65 -10.38 7.27
N LEU A 138 4.18 -9.40 8.02
CA LEU A 138 3.53 -8.86 9.20
C LEU A 138 2.84 -7.54 8.80
N CYS A 139 1.51 -7.58 8.71
CA CYS A 139 0.67 -6.49 8.24
C CYS A 139 -0.01 -5.78 9.42
N PHE A 140 0.06 -4.46 9.45
CA PHE A 140 -0.61 -3.60 10.43
C PHE A 140 -1.70 -2.81 9.72
N PHE A 141 -2.91 -2.83 10.24
CA PHE A 141 -4.08 -2.23 9.62
C PHE A 141 -4.57 -0.99 10.36
N ALA A 142 -5.36 -0.15 9.68
CA ALA A 142 -5.87 1.11 10.22
C ALA A 142 -6.79 0.89 11.44
N ASP A 143 -7.53 -0.21 11.47
CA ASP A 143 -8.33 -0.69 12.60
C ASP A 143 -7.52 -1.17 13.82
N GLN A 144 -6.19 -1.02 13.78
CA GLN A 144 -5.22 -1.44 14.81
C GLN A 144 -5.04 -2.96 14.93
N THR A 145 -5.61 -3.75 14.03
CA THR A 145 -5.32 -5.19 13.96
C THR A 145 -3.94 -5.43 13.37
N VAL A 146 -3.31 -6.50 13.82
CA VAL A 146 -2.04 -6.99 13.29
C VAL A 146 -2.29 -8.40 12.81
N ARG A 147 -1.87 -8.70 11.58
CA ARG A 147 -2.02 -10.04 11.00
C ARG A 147 -0.72 -10.51 10.39
N LYS A 148 -0.42 -11.80 10.56
CA LYS A 148 0.69 -12.47 9.88
C LYS A 148 0.16 -13.27 8.69
N MET A 149 0.80 -13.12 7.54
CA MET A 149 0.41 -13.78 6.31
C MET A 149 1.58 -14.46 5.63
N GLU A 150 1.60 -15.80 5.64
CA GLU A 150 2.55 -16.58 4.86
C GLU A 150 2.16 -16.56 3.38
N LEU A 151 3.01 -15.97 2.53
CA LEU A 151 2.70 -15.80 1.11
C LEU A 151 2.46 -17.14 0.40
N ALA A 152 3.11 -18.23 0.84
CA ALA A 152 2.91 -19.57 0.29
C ALA A 152 1.47 -20.10 0.44
N LYS A 153 0.69 -19.57 1.41
CA LYS A 153 -0.71 -19.96 1.64
C LYS A 153 -1.69 -19.17 0.78
N LEU A 154 -1.25 -18.10 0.10
CA LEU A 154 -2.11 -17.33 -0.79
C LEU A 154 -2.40 -18.11 -2.08
N THR A 155 -3.65 -18.54 -2.23
CA THR A 155 -4.17 -19.13 -3.47
C THR A 155 -4.85 -18.06 -4.32
N GLY A 156 -4.57 -18.02 -5.63
CA GLY A 156 -5.30 -17.17 -6.57
C GLY A 156 -4.63 -15.84 -6.96
N VAL A 157 -3.43 -15.56 -6.46
CA VAL A 157 -2.60 -14.45 -6.97
C VAL A 157 -1.52 -15.04 -7.87
N GLU A 158 -1.68 -14.89 -9.20
CA GLU A 158 -0.86 -15.57 -10.22
C GLU A 158 0.66 -15.34 -10.03
N ASP A 159 1.04 -14.20 -9.48
CA ASP A 159 2.44 -13.76 -9.39
C ASP A 159 3.10 -13.99 -8.03
N VAL A 160 2.40 -14.54 -7.03
CA VAL A 160 3.02 -14.86 -5.72
C VAL A 160 4.18 -15.84 -5.86
N LYS A 161 4.10 -16.77 -6.84
CA LYS A 161 5.20 -17.70 -7.13
C LYS A 161 6.48 -17.00 -7.57
N LYS A 162 6.41 -15.81 -8.18
CA LYS A 162 7.58 -15.02 -8.56
C LYS A 162 8.24 -14.40 -7.32
N ILE A 163 7.43 -13.91 -6.39
CA ILE A 163 7.90 -13.36 -5.11
C ILE A 163 8.64 -14.44 -4.32
N LEU A 164 8.05 -15.62 -4.17
CA LEU A 164 8.63 -16.75 -3.41
C LEU A 164 9.93 -17.33 -4.00
N LYS A 165 10.22 -17.07 -5.27
CA LYS A 165 11.43 -17.56 -5.95
C LYS A 165 12.59 -16.59 -5.89
N HIS A 166 12.33 -15.31 -5.65
CA HIS A 166 13.31 -14.25 -5.79
C HIS A 166 13.35 -13.39 -4.53
N GLU A 167 14.33 -13.66 -3.67
CA GLU A 167 14.51 -12.95 -2.40
C GLU A 167 14.57 -11.44 -2.57
N ALA A 168 15.29 -10.94 -3.59
CA ALA A 168 15.35 -9.50 -3.87
C ALA A 168 13.98 -8.89 -4.20
N VAL A 169 13.09 -9.65 -4.84
CA VAL A 169 11.70 -9.21 -5.10
C VAL A 169 10.92 -9.22 -3.79
N TYR A 170 11.04 -10.26 -2.98
CA TYR A 170 10.39 -10.34 -1.68
C TYR A 170 10.78 -9.18 -0.75
N GLN A 171 12.08 -8.89 -0.65
CA GLN A 171 12.62 -7.79 0.18
C GLN A 171 12.25 -6.39 -0.34
N SER A 172 11.77 -6.28 -1.58
CA SER A 172 11.27 -5.01 -2.14
C SER A 172 9.83 -4.66 -1.70
N ALA A 173 9.23 -5.48 -0.84
CA ALA A 173 7.89 -5.26 -0.30
C ALA A 173 7.75 -3.85 0.28
N LYS A 174 6.73 -3.13 -0.18
CA LYS A 174 6.35 -1.82 0.37
C LYS A 174 4.86 -1.60 0.26
N ILE A 175 4.36 -0.67 1.05
CA ILE A 175 2.95 -0.30 1.02
C ILE A 175 2.64 0.54 -0.23
N GLY A 176 1.56 0.16 -0.89
CA GLY A 176 0.96 0.87 -2.01
C GLY A 176 0.18 2.11 -1.61
N ALA A 177 -0.26 2.85 -2.62
CA ALA A 177 -0.98 4.11 -2.42
C ALA A 177 -2.19 3.93 -1.48
N GLY A 178 -2.26 4.76 -0.43
CA GLY A 178 -3.36 4.74 0.54
C GLY A 178 -3.45 3.50 1.42
N GLY A 179 -2.49 2.56 1.36
CA GLY A 179 -2.56 1.31 2.11
C GLY A 179 -3.43 0.23 1.44
N TYR A 180 -3.78 0.39 0.17
CA TYR A 180 -4.71 -0.51 -0.53
C TYR A 180 -4.10 -1.85 -0.95
N TYR A 181 -2.78 -1.95 -0.99
CA TYR A 181 -2.06 -3.14 -1.41
C TYR A 181 -0.63 -3.11 -0.86
N VAL A 182 0.00 -4.28 -0.79
CA VAL A 182 1.47 -4.39 -0.75
C VAL A 182 1.95 -4.56 -2.18
N THR A 183 3.00 -3.85 -2.56
CA THR A 183 3.65 -4.03 -3.86
C THR A 183 5.06 -4.55 -3.68
N PHE A 184 5.43 -5.47 -4.56
CA PHE A 184 6.78 -5.97 -4.74
C PHE A 184 7.26 -5.45 -6.08
N ASN A 185 8.49 -4.96 -6.14
CA ASN A 185 9.16 -4.37 -7.31
C ASN A 185 8.28 -3.41 -8.15
N ASP A 186 7.34 -2.73 -7.50
CA ASP A 186 6.32 -1.86 -8.11
C ASP A 186 5.41 -2.53 -9.16
N SER A 187 5.51 -3.85 -9.36
CA SER A 187 4.85 -4.56 -10.46
C SER A 187 3.92 -5.67 -10.00
N ILE A 188 4.13 -6.24 -8.81
CA ILE A 188 3.29 -7.32 -8.27
C ILE A 188 2.57 -6.79 -7.04
N ASP A 189 1.25 -6.63 -7.15
CA ASP A 189 0.41 -6.10 -6.08
C ASP A 189 -0.39 -7.21 -5.40
N ILE A 190 -0.40 -7.20 -4.06
CA ILE A 190 -1.29 -8.02 -3.24
C ILE A 190 -2.27 -7.08 -2.52
N PRO A 191 -3.58 -7.12 -2.86
CA PRO A 191 -4.60 -6.30 -2.22
C PRO A 191 -4.65 -6.46 -0.69
N ALA A 192 -4.84 -5.35 0.01
CA ALA A 192 -4.94 -5.31 1.47
C ALA A 192 -6.10 -6.17 2.00
N GLY A 193 -7.25 -6.19 1.29
CA GLY A 193 -8.39 -7.04 1.66
C GLY A 193 -8.05 -8.53 1.70
N ILE A 194 -7.27 -9.04 0.73
CA ILE A 194 -6.82 -10.43 0.71
C ILE A 194 -5.91 -10.73 1.92
N LEU A 195 -4.99 -9.81 2.22
CA LEU A 195 -4.10 -9.94 3.38
C LEU A 195 -4.88 -9.88 4.71
N TYR A 196 -5.93 -9.06 4.76
CA TYR A 196 -6.78 -8.92 5.92
C TYR A 196 -7.60 -10.20 6.17
N GLU A 197 -8.22 -10.75 5.14
CA GLU A 197 -9.07 -11.93 5.24
C GLU A 197 -8.28 -13.21 5.49
N ALA A 198 -7.20 -13.43 4.73
CA ALA A 198 -6.41 -14.65 4.86
C ALA A 198 -5.48 -14.61 6.09
N GLY A 199 -5.11 -13.40 6.55
CA GLY A 199 -4.10 -13.17 7.58
C GLY A 199 -4.49 -13.74 8.96
N VAL A 200 -3.56 -14.44 9.60
CA VAL A 200 -3.73 -14.91 10.97
C VAL A 200 -3.60 -13.73 11.92
N VAL A 201 -4.63 -13.47 12.72
CA VAL A 201 -4.62 -12.39 13.72
C VAL A 201 -3.54 -12.65 14.77
N ILE A 202 -2.68 -11.66 14.98
CA ILE A 202 -1.72 -11.64 16.07
C ILE A 202 -2.35 -10.88 17.23
N PRO A 203 -2.39 -11.44 18.45
CA PRO A 203 -3.03 -10.81 19.61
C PRO A 203 -2.18 -9.68 20.21
N LEU A 204 -1.61 -8.83 19.36
CA LEU A 204 -0.81 -7.65 19.68
C LEU A 204 -1.27 -6.48 18.83
N LYS A 205 -1.16 -5.27 19.35
CA LYS A 205 -1.49 -4.03 18.64
C LYS A 205 -0.21 -3.27 18.27
N PRO A 206 -0.25 -2.36 17.28
CA PRO A 206 0.91 -1.54 16.91
C PRO A 206 1.57 -0.82 18.10
N LYS A 207 0.78 -0.42 19.09
CA LYS A 207 1.28 0.23 20.32
C LYS A 207 2.22 -0.67 21.13
N ASP A 208 1.98 -1.98 21.13
CA ASP A 208 2.72 -2.93 21.97
C ASP A 208 4.15 -3.08 21.42
N PHE A 209 4.29 -3.12 20.10
CA PHE A 209 5.58 -3.05 19.41
C PHE A 209 6.32 -1.74 19.70
N LYS A 210 5.62 -0.59 19.65
CA LYS A 210 6.22 0.71 20.00
C LYS A 210 6.70 0.75 21.44
N VAL A 211 5.94 0.17 22.38
CA VAL A 211 6.34 0.06 23.79
C VAL A 211 7.55 -0.86 23.94
N PHE A 212 7.58 -1.99 23.22
CA PHE A 212 8.72 -2.90 23.22
C PHE A 212 9.99 -2.19 22.77
N VAL A 213 9.95 -1.53 21.60
CA VAL A 213 11.11 -0.80 21.05
C VAL A 213 11.59 0.26 22.04
N ARG A 214 10.69 1.10 22.57
CA ARG A 214 11.07 2.18 23.50
C ARG A 214 11.68 1.69 24.83
N LYS A 215 11.30 0.50 25.30
CA LYS A 215 11.72 0.00 26.61
C LYS A 215 12.85 -1.01 26.55
N ASN A 216 13.03 -1.66 25.40
CA ASN A 216 13.92 -2.81 25.25
C ASN A 216 14.90 -2.67 24.09
N VAL A 217 14.90 -1.57 23.34
CA VAL A 217 15.97 -1.26 22.39
C VAL A 217 16.82 -0.14 22.98
N LEU A 218 18.10 -0.43 23.21
CA LEU A 218 19.06 0.49 23.81
C LEU A 218 20.06 0.95 22.76
N ASP A 219 20.48 2.21 22.82
CA ASP A 219 21.66 2.64 22.07
C ASP A 219 22.98 2.26 22.78
N THR A 220 24.13 2.54 22.14
CA THR A 220 25.46 2.28 22.72
C THR A 220 25.68 2.99 24.06
N THR A 221 25.15 4.20 24.24
CA THR A 221 25.31 5.00 25.45
C THR A 221 24.43 4.47 26.57
N GLU A 222 23.18 4.13 26.29
CA GLU A 222 22.27 3.48 27.24
C GLU A 222 22.83 2.13 27.68
N SER A 223 23.39 1.36 26.75
CA SER A 223 24.02 0.07 27.05
C SER A 223 25.28 0.22 27.91
N SER A 224 26.15 1.18 27.59
CA SER A 224 27.36 1.44 28.40
C SER A 224 27.01 1.89 29.81
N ASN A 225 25.98 2.73 29.96
CA ASN A 225 25.49 3.16 31.27
C ASN A 225 24.90 1.97 32.06
N LEU A 226 24.13 1.10 31.40
CA LEU A 226 23.49 -0.05 32.04
C LEU A 226 24.50 -1.11 32.52
N LEU A 227 25.60 -1.28 31.77
CA LEU A 227 26.70 -2.18 32.11
C LEU A 227 27.80 -1.51 32.95
N GLU A 228 27.65 -0.23 33.28
CA GLU A 228 28.64 0.57 34.01
C GLU A 228 30.04 0.48 33.38
N CYS A 229 30.09 0.49 32.04
CA CYS A 229 31.31 0.30 31.27
C CYS A 229 31.49 1.42 30.24
N THR A 230 32.64 1.42 29.55
CA THR A 230 32.90 2.39 28.49
C THR A 230 32.23 1.95 27.18
N ARG A 231 31.98 2.91 26.27
CA ARG A 231 31.52 2.58 24.91
C ARG A 231 32.50 1.68 24.15
N GLN A 232 33.80 1.78 24.45
CA GLN A 232 34.83 0.89 23.89
C GLN A 232 34.64 -0.56 24.36
N ASN A 233 34.23 -0.78 25.61
CA ASN A 233 33.89 -2.12 26.08
C ASN A 233 32.66 -2.68 25.35
N ILE A 234 31.64 -1.86 25.08
CA ILE A 234 30.51 -2.30 24.24
C ILE A 234 30.99 -2.71 22.85
N SER A 235 31.84 -1.92 22.19
CA SER A 235 32.43 -2.30 20.90
C SER A 235 33.25 -3.58 20.98
N TYR A 236 33.99 -3.79 22.08
CA TYR A 236 34.71 -5.03 22.31
C TYR A 236 33.76 -6.23 22.42
N LEU A 237 32.68 -6.13 23.19
CA LEU A 237 31.67 -7.20 23.31
C LEU A 237 31.05 -7.56 21.95
N VAL A 238 30.75 -6.55 21.12
CA VAL A 238 30.26 -6.77 19.75
C VAL A 238 31.31 -7.49 18.90
N ASN A 239 32.56 -7.06 18.94
CA ASN A 239 33.65 -7.68 18.18
C ASN A 239 33.96 -9.12 18.63
N GLN A 240 33.56 -9.50 19.85
CA GLN A 240 33.68 -10.87 20.38
C GLN A 240 32.39 -11.68 20.18
N GLU A 241 31.40 -11.17 19.44
CA GLU A 241 30.09 -11.79 19.22
C GLU A 241 29.32 -12.09 20.52
N GLN A 242 29.64 -11.37 21.61
CA GLN A 242 28.95 -11.47 22.91
C GLN A 242 27.74 -10.54 23.01
N LEU A 243 27.60 -9.63 22.06
CA LEU A 243 26.46 -8.74 21.93
C LEU A 243 26.17 -8.46 20.46
N GLU A 244 24.93 -8.66 20.03
CA GLU A 244 24.52 -8.47 18.63
C GLU A 244 23.79 -7.13 18.46
N PRO A 245 24.22 -6.25 17.53
CA PRO A 245 23.49 -5.04 17.22
C PRO A 245 22.24 -5.34 16.38
N ILE A 246 21.07 -4.86 16.80
CA ILE A 246 19.83 -5.01 16.02
C ILE A 246 19.72 -4.05 14.83
N LYS A 247 20.56 -3.01 14.79
CA LYS A 247 20.67 -2.10 13.65
C LYS A 247 22.05 -1.44 13.64
N GLU A 248 22.73 -1.59 12.51
CA GLU A 248 24.04 -1.00 12.24
C GLU A 248 23.90 0.33 11.47
N GLU A 249 24.98 1.11 11.40
CA GLU A 249 25.09 2.38 10.63
C GLU A 249 24.13 3.52 11.02
N VAL A 250 23.49 3.42 12.18
CA VAL A 250 22.91 4.60 12.85
C VAL A 250 24.07 5.40 13.48
N ARG A 251 23.88 6.65 13.94
CA ARG A 251 24.88 7.29 14.81
C ARG A 251 24.96 6.51 16.13
N GLY A 252 25.71 5.41 16.16
CA GLY A 252 25.71 4.37 17.20
C GLY A 252 24.95 3.10 16.78
N ASN A 253 25.05 2.06 17.60
CA ASN A 253 24.37 0.77 17.41
C ASN A 253 23.14 0.68 18.33
N LEU A 254 22.14 -0.10 17.91
CA LEU A 254 20.97 -0.45 18.74
C LEU A 254 21.08 -1.89 19.24
N TYR A 255 20.61 -2.19 20.44
CA TYR A 255 20.73 -3.50 21.09
C TYR A 255 19.44 -3.90 21.80
N LEU A 256 19.17 -5.20 21.91
CA LEU A 256 18.10 -5.67 22.78
C LEU A 256 18.55 -5.61 24.23
N LYS A 257 17.75 -4.94 25.08
CA LYS A 257 17.97 -4.86 26.52
C LYS A 257 18.09 -6.23 27.17
N GLY A 258 17.35 -7.23 26.68
CA GLY A 258 17.45 -8.61 27.16
C GLY A 258 18.84 -9.19 26.94
N GLU A 259 19.41 -9.00 25.75
CA GLU A 259 20.76 -9.44 25.40
C GLU A 259 21.81 -8.67 26.20
N VAL A 260 21.69 -7.35 26.29
CA VAL A 260 22.60 -6.51 27.12
C VAL A 260 22.58 -6.97 28.57
N LEU A 261 21.42 -7.25 29.15
CA LEU A 261 21.34 -7.75 30.53
C LEU A 261 21.94 -9.14 30.67
N SER A 262 21.82 -9.98 29.64
CA SER A 262 22.35 -11.33 29.67
C SER A 262 23.87 -11.39 29.75
N THR A 263 24.59 -10.35 29.33
CA THR A 263 26.06 -10.30 29.46
C THR A 263 26.55 -10.09 30.90
N LYS A 264 25.65 -9.86 31.87
CA LYS A 264 26.01 -9.71 33.30
C LYS A 264 26.20 -11.05 34.02
N TRP A 265 25.82 -12.16 33.40
CA TRP A 265 25.90 -13.51 33.95
C TRP A 265 26.41 -14.49 32.89
#